data_AF-A0AB39TWD0-F1
#
_entry.id   AF-A0AB39TWD0-F1
#
_cell.length_a   1.000
_cell.length_b   1.000
_cell.length_c   1.000
_cell.angle_alpha   90.00
_cell.angle_beta   90.00
_cell.angle_gamma   90.00
#
_symmetry.space_group_name_H-M   'P 1'
#
loop_
_entity.id
_entity.type
_entity.pdbx_description
1 polymer ?
#
loop_
_entity_poly.entity_id
_entity_poly.type
_entity_poly.pdbx_seq_one_letter_code
_entity_poly.pdbx_strand_id
1 'polypeptide(L)' 'MYEMWAEHDPAVSPPAVVWHVMAKDDASASLCGRLLEPSQRVVPAMDGEAPAAPDRYCDPCLLTVREALAATGQ' A
#
# COMPACT_ATOMS: atom_id res chain seq x y z
N MET A 1 6.44 1.42 13.70
CA MET A 1 5.00 1.22 13.36
C MET A 1 4.86 1.33 11.84
N TYR A 2 3.98 0.55 11.24
CA TYR A 2 3.74 0.56 9.79
C TYR A 2 2.36 1.13 9.47
N GLU A 3 2.19 1.62 8.25
CA GLU A 3 0.93 2.17 7.74
C GLU A 3 0.67 1.60 6.34
N MET A 4 -0.60 1.46 5.95
CA MET A 4 -1.01 1.02 4.62
C MET A 4 -1.55 2.21 3.85
N TRP A 5 -0.96 2.50 2.69
CA TRP A 5 -1.42 3.50 1.74
C TRP A 5 -1.80 2.77 0.45
N ALA A 6 -2.85 3.24 -0.23
CA ALA A 6 -3.22 2.76 -1.55
C ALA A 6 -2.91 3.82 -2.62
N GLU A 7 -2.55 3.39 -3.82
CA GLU A 7 -2.49 4.21 -5.03
C GLU A 7 -3.40 3.60 -6.11
N HIS A 8 -3.91 4.44 -7.02
CA HIS A 8 -4.52 3.93 -8.27
C HIS A 8 -3.41 3.75 -9.31
N ASP A 9 -3.29 2.55 -9.87
CA ASP A 9 -2.50 2.35 -11.08
C ASP A 9 -3.31 2.79 -12.32
N PRO A 10 -2.86 3.82 -13.07
CA PRO A 10 -3.56 4.30 -14.26
C PRO A 10 -3.16 3.56 -15.54
N ALA A 11 -2.21 2.61 -15.47
CA ALA A 11 -1.76 1.82 -16.62
C ALA A 11 -2.64 0.58 -16.85
N VAL A 12 -3.50 0.22 -15.90
CA VAL A 12 -4.54 -0.80 -16.05
C VAL A 12 -5.94 -0.21 -16.18
N SER A 13 -6.84 -0.94 -16.84
CA SER A 13 -8.25 -0.58 -17.03
C SER A 13 -9.13 -1.82 -16.81
N PRO A 14 -10.09 -1.80 -15.86
CA PRO A 14 -10.38 -0.72 -14.91
C PRO A 14 -9.18 -0.38 -14.01
N PRO A 15 -9.08 0.85 -13.49
CA PRO A 15 -7.99 1.25 -12.61
C PRO A 15 -7.96 0.35 -11.37
N ALA A 16 -6.80 -0.23 -11.08
CA ALA A 16 -6.65 -1.12 -9.93
C ALA A 16 -6.08 -0.34 -8.74
N VAL A 17 -6.61 -0.65 -7.55
CA VAL A 17 -6.05 -0.17 -6.28
C VAL A 17 -4.84 -1.04 -5.94
N VAL A 18 -3.66 -0.43 -5.79
CA VAL A 18 -2.44 -1.12 -5.34
C VAL A 18 -2.09 -0.64 -3.93
N TRP A 19 -2.05 -1.58 -3.00
CA TRP A 19 -1.79 -1.39 -1.59
C TRP A 19 -0.31 -1.55 -1.26
N HIS A 20 0.28 -0.50 -0.71
CA HIS A 20 1.66 -0.42 -0.30
C HIS A 20 1.76 -0.32 1.23
N VAL A 21 2.68 -1.09 1.81
CA VAL A 21 3.05 -0.95 3.22
C VAL A 21 4.21 0.02 3.31
N MET A 22 4.11 0.97 4.23
CA MET A 22 5.08 2.04 4.41
C MET A 22 5.51 2.12 5.88
N ALA A 23 6.72 2.64 6.13
CA ALA A 23 7.14 2.97 7.49
C ALA A 23 6.39 4.22 7.95
N LYS A 24 5.82 4.24 9.17
CA LYS A 24 5.15 5.44 9.68
C LYS A 24 6.12 6.61 9.93
N ASP A 25 7.40 6.28 10.13
CA ASP A 25 8.50 7.24 10.30
C ASP A 25 8.85 7.92 8.95
N ASP A 26 8.87 7.14 7.87
CA ASP A 26 9.11 7.60 6.51
C ASP A 26 7.85 7.45 5.65
N ALA A 27 6.82 8.23 6.01
CA ALA A 27 5.51 8.21 5.38
C ALA A 27 5.49 8.75 3.94
N SER A 28 6.64 8.88 3.28
CA SER A 28 6.81 9.21 1.86
C SER A 28 7.09 7.98 1.00
N ALA A 29 7.68 6.92 1.60
CA ALA A 29 8.24 5.79 0.88
C ALA A 29 7.63 4.43 1.29
N SER A 30 7.33 3.62 0.28
CA SER A 30 7.03 2.20 0.43
C SER A 30 8.22 1.42 0.98
N LEU A 31 7.94 0.30 1.66
CA LEU A 31 8.96 -0.71 1.97
C LEU A 31 9.57 -1.40 0.74
N CYS A 32 9.01 -1.21 -0.46
CA CYS A 32 9.62 -1.60 -1.75
C CYS A 32 10.46 -0.47 -2.41
N GLY A 33 10.69 0.66 -1.73
CA GLY A 33 11.45 1.80 -2.24
C GLY A 33 10.67 2.74 -3.19
N ARG A 34 9.39 2.46 -3.47
CA ARG A 34 8.54 3.33 -4.29
C ARG A 34 8.03 4.53 -3.48
N LEU A 35 8.29 5.75 -3.95
CA LEU A 35 7.69 6.98 -3.45
C LEU A 35 6.18 6.97 -3.80
N LEU A 36 5.30 7.21 -2.82
CA LEU A 36 3.86 7.41 -3.09
C LEU A 36 3.51 8.89 -3.02
N GLU A 37 3.03 9.45 -4.14
CA GLU A 37 2.56 10.83 -4.16
C GLU A 37 1.26 10.97 -3.35
N PRO A 38 1.16 11.93 -2.40
CA PRO A 38 -0.07 12.15 -1.64
C PRO A 38 -1.26 12.52 -2.52
N SER A 39 -1.03 13.12 -3.70
CA SER A 39 -2.06 13.43 -4.69
C SER A 39 -2.61 12.20 -5.43
N GLN A 40 -1.91 11.07 -5.40
CA GLN A 40 -2.35 9.79 -5.96
C GLN A 40 -2.83 8.81 -4.86
N ARG A 41 -2.76 9.22 -3.58
CA ARG A 41 -3.15 8.38 -2.44
C ARG A 41 -4.66 8.18 -2.41
N VAL A 42 -5.08 6.95 -2.61
CA VAL A 42 -6.46 6.52 -2.50
C VAL A 42 -6.78 6.27 -1.03
N VAL A 43 -7.75 6.99 -0.49
CA VAL A 43 -8.45 6.60 0.73
C VAL A 43 -9.69 5.83 0.27
N PRO A 44 -9.82 4.51 0.50
CA PRO A 44 -11.05 3.82 0.18
C PRO A 44 -12.18 4.43 1.00
N ALA A 45 -13.33 4.67 0.37
CA ALA A 45 -14.52 5.06 1.10
C ALA A 45 -14.88 3.91 2.06
N MET A 46 -15.02 4.22 3.36
CA MET A 46 -15.55 3.29 4.37
C MET A 46 -17.09 3.21 4.29
N ASP A 47 -17.63 3.43 3.09
CA ASP A 47 -19.04 3.34 2.74
C ASP A 47 -19.24 2.14 1.81
N GLY A 48 -20.42 1.51 1.83
CA GLY A 48 -20.62 0.10 1.50
C GLY A 48 -20.51 -0.31 0.01
N GLU A 49 -19.91 0.50 -0.85
CA GLU A 49 -19.80 0.26 -2.28
C GLU A 49 -18.63 -0.70 -2.58
N ALA A 50 -18.94 -1.91 -3.04
CA ALA A 50 -17.94 -2.96 -3.25
C ALA A 50 -16.89 -2.53 -4.29
N PRO A 51 -15.58 -2.73 -4.02
CA PRO A 51 -14.52 -2.23 -4.89
C PRO A 51 -14.61 -2.86 -6.29
N ALA A 52 -14.77 -2.01 -7.31
CA ALA A 52 -14.97 -2.42 -8.70
C ALA A 52 -13.75 -3.08 -9.37
N ALA A 53 -12.60 -3.07 -8.68
CA ALA A 53 -11.39 -3.81 -9.02
C ALA A 53 -10.86 -4.50 -7.77
N PRO A 54 -10.29 -5.72 -7.86
CA PRO A 54 -9.77 -6.43 -6.70
C PRO A 54 -8.54 -5.72 -6.13
N ASP A 55 -8.52 -5.55 -4.80
CA ASP A 55 -7.38 -5.00 -4.05
C ASP A 55 -6.09 -5.80 -4.33
N ARG A 56 -5.13 -5.16 -5.00
CA ARG A 56 -3.81 -5.73 -5.22
C ARG A 56 -2.87 -5.28 -4.13
N TYR A 57 -2.16 -6.20 -3.50
CA TYR A 57 -1.11 -5.86 -2.53
C TYR A 57 0.28 -5.92 -3.18
N CYS A 58 1.13 -4.96 -2.87
CA CYS A 58 2.51 -4.94 -3.32
C CYS A 58 3.29 -6.04 -2.58
N ASP A 59 3.48 -7.19 -3.22
CA ASP A 59 4.16 -8.37 -2.65
C ASP A 59 5.52 -8.06 -1.96
N PRO A 60 6.46 -7.30 -2.55
CA PRO A 60 7.70 -6.93 -1.85
C PRO A 60 7.47 -6.05 -0.60
N CYS A 61 6.41 -5.24 -0.54
CA CYS A 61 6.05 -4.54 0.70
C CYS A 61 5.54 -5.52 1.77
N LEU A 62 4.76 -6.53 1.38
CA LEU A 62 4.29 -7.57 2.29
C LEU A 62 5.42 -8.47 2.79
N LEU A 63 6.41 -8.79 1.93
CA LEU A 63 7.60 -9.52 2.35
C LEU A 63 8.44 -8.68 3.32
N THR A 64 8.83 -7.45 2.97
CA THR A 64 9.66 -6.61 3.84
C THR A 64 9.03 -6.33 5.21
N VAL A 65 7.70 -6.12 5.28
CA VAL A 65 7.05 -5.95 6.61
C VAL A 65 7.03 -7.25 7.41
N ARG A 66 6.88 -8.42 6.77
CA ARG A 66 6.91 -9.72 7.47
C ARG A 66 8.30 -10.02 8.02
N GLU A 67 9.36 -9.79 7.24
CA GLU A 67 10.74 -9.95 7.69
C GLU A 67 11.07 -8.99 8.85
N ALA A 68 10.64 -7.73 8.75
CA ALA A 68 10.86 -6.74 9.81
C ALA A 68 10.06 -7.04 11.09
N LEU A 69 8.83 -7.55 10.97
CA LEU A 69 8.03 -8.00 12.12
C LEU A 69 8.65 -9.24 12.78
N ALA A 70 9.16 -10.20 12.00
CA ALA A 70 9.88 -11.35 12.52
C ALA A 70 11.16 -10.93 13.24
N ALA A 71 11.94 -10.01 12.66
CA ALA A 71 13.15 -9.46 13.26
C ALA A 71 12.90 -8.69 14.57
N THR A 72 11.74 -8.06 14.72
CA THR A 72 11.34 -7.28 15.91
C THR A 72 10.72 -8.17 17.02
N GLY A 73 10.44 -9.44 16.73
CA GLY A 73 9.83 -10.40 17.67
C GLY A 73 10.81 -11.26 18.47
N GLN A 74 12.04 -10.78 18.66
CA GLN A 74 13.19 -11.52 19.24
C GLN A 74 13.69 -10.87 20.53
#